data_AF-A0A7H9VFE4-F1
#
_entry.id   AF-A0A7H9VFE4-F1
#
_cell.length_a   1.000
_cell.length_b   1.000
_cell.length_c   1.000
_cell.angle_alpha   90.00
_cell.angle_beta   90.00
_cell.angle_gamma   90.00
#
_symmetry.space_group_name_H-M   'P 1'
#
loop_
_entity.id
_entity.type
_entity.pdbx_description
1 polymer ?
#
loop_
_entity_poly.entity_id
_entity_poly.type
_entity_poly.pdbx_seq_one_letter_code
_entity_poly.pdbx_strand_id
1 'polypeptide(L)'
;MHKGKSKTLAQEGAPKGKVGFFWIVPNRLGQDAILGDTLELSDAQSYGDALTHPGGHYDFWEAMRARGPAWLRARKLSGTLLSSEYEDWPRGRVNFFPKTNRFLLLADQRIMMRSRIGMVRFMFELGEHEVDIDRDGHYRPVPSGISTMR
;
A
#
# COMPACT_ATOMS: atom_id res chain seq x y z
N MET A 1 -1.40 -20.31 23.55
CA MET A 1 -1.47 -21.18 22.36
C MET A 1 -2.02 -20.38 21.20
N HIS A 2 -1.18 -19.89 20.28
CA HIS A 2 -1.65 -19.35 19.01
C HIS A 2 -1.79 -20.52 18.02
N LYS A 3 -3.03 -20.81 17.60
CA LYS A 3 -3.29 -21.71 16.47
C LYS A 3 -2.67 -21.08 15.23
N GLY A 4 -1.63 -21.71 14.67
CA GLY A 4 -1.09 -21.34 13.37
C GLY A 4 -2.20 -21.46 12.31
N LYS A 5 -2.40 -20.41 11.51
CA LYS A 5 -3.29 -20.50 10.34
C LYS A 5 -2.68 -21.51 9.37
N SER A 6 -3.46 -22.52 8.99
CA SER A 6 -3.06 -23.50 7.98
C SER A 6 -2.87 -22.77 6.64
N LYS A 7 -1.67 -22.89 6.07
CA LYS A 7 -1.35 -22.34 4.75
C LYS A 7 -2.17 -23.06 3.69
N THR A 8 -2.64 -22.31 2.69
CA THR A 8 -3.27 -22.89 1.51
C THR A 8 -2.20 -23.38 0.53
N LEU A 9 -2.54 -24.35 -0.34
CA LEU A 9 -1.63 -24.82 -1.41
C LEU A 9 -1.11 -23.69 -2.30
N ALA A 10 -1.86 -22.58 -2.41
CA ALA A 10 -1.45 -21.39 -3.15
C ALA A 10 -0.33 -20.57 -2.47
N GLN A 11 -0.10 -20.81 -1.17
CA GLN A 11 0.93 -20.15 -0.36
C GLN A 11 2.20 -21.00 -0.21
N GLU A 12 2.11 -22.30 -0.50
CA GLU A 12 3.24 -23.22 -0.52
C GLU A 12 3.93 -23.14 -1.90
N GLY A 13 5.14 -22.58 -1.94
CA GLY A 13 5.92 -22.41 -3.19
C GLY A 13 5.75 -21.04 -3.87
N ALA A 14 5.07 -20.10 -3.24
CA ALA A 14 4.97 -18.73 -3.74
C ALA A 14 6.37 -18.05 -3.84
N PRO A 15 6.59 -17.16 -4.83
CA PRO A 15 7.87 -16.47 -4.98
C PRO A 15 8.17 -15.56 -3.77
N LYS A 16 9.41 -15.07 -3.69
CA LYS A 16 9.72 -13.98 -2.75
C LYS A 16 8.96 -12.70 -3.16
N GLY A 17 8.50 -11.96 -2.17
CA GLY A 17 7.80 -10.70 -2.36
C GLY A 17 6.63 -10.57 -1.40
N LYS A 18 6.08 -9.36 -1.34
CA LYS A 18 5.07 -8.97 -0.34
C LYS A 18 3.83 -8.40 -0.98
N VAL A 19 2.72 -8.48 -0.26
CA VAL A 19 1.46 -7.79 -0.57
C VAL A 19 1.10 -6.84 0.56
N GLY A 20 0.23 -5.86 0.28
CA GLY A 20 0.08 -4.73 1.17
C GLY A 20 -0.42 -3.48 0.47
N PHE A 21 -0.47 -2.40 1.23
CA PHE A 21 -0.93 -1.11 0.76
C PHE A 21 0.07 -0.02 1.12
N PHE A 22 0.07 1.06 0.36
CA PHE A 22 1.03 2.14 0.54
C PHE A 22 0.48 3.50 0.10
N TRP A 23 1.25 4.53 0.48
CA TRP A 23 1.18 5.90 0.01
C TRP A 23 2.58 6.41 -0.35
N ILE A 24 2.65 7.34 -1.30
CA ILE A 24 3.79 8.25 -1.47
C ILE A 24 3.44 9.57 -0.80
N VAL A 25 4.22 9.93 0.22
CA VAL A 25 3.97 11.05 1.13
C VAL A 25 5.25 11.87 1.31
N PRO A 26 5.16 13.14 1.74
CA PRO A 26 6.35 13.93 1.99
C PRO A 26 7.07 13.46 3.26
N ASN A 27 8.39 13.31 3.14
CA ASN A 27 9.28 13.28 4.29
C ASN A 27 9.38 14.68 4.93
N ARG A 28 10.16 14.81 6.00
CA ARG A 28 10.36 16.10 6.69
C ARG A 28 10.99 17.21 5.83
N LEU A 29 11.62 16.85 4.72
CA LEU A 29 12.24 17.78 3.76
C LEU A 29 11.34 18.04 2.54
N GLY A 30 10.10 17.52 2.54
CA GLY A 30 9.17 17.65 1.42
C GLY A 30 9.46 16.74 0.22
N GLN A 31 10.38 15.79 0.36
CA GLN A 31 10.70 14.82 -0.69
C GLN A 31 9.82 13.57 -0.57
N ASP A 32 9.67 12.81 -1.66
CA ASP A 32 8.92 11.55 -1.64
C ASP A 32 9.50 10.56 -0.61
N ALA A 33 8.62 10.05 0.24
CA ALA A 33 8.82 8.88 1.10
C ALA A 33 7.65 7.91 0.90
N ILE A 34 7.88 6.64 1.22
CA ILE A 34 6.84 5.62 1.18
C ILE A 34 6.38 5.28 2.59
N LEU A 35 5.05 5.22 2.77
CA LEU A 35 4.39 4.82 4.00
C LEU A 35 3.42 3.69 3.65
N GLY A 36 3.25 2.70 4.50
CA GLY A 36 2.33 1.60 4.26
C GLY A 36 2.56 0.43 5.19
N ASP A 37 1.92 -0.68 4.88
CA ASP A 37 2.07 -1.94 5.59
C ASP A 37 2.19 -3.09 4.58
N THR A 38 3.02 -4.07 4.91
CA THR A 38 3.30 -5.22 4.04
C THR A 38 3.32 -6.52 4.83
N LEU A 39 3.01 -7.61 4.13
CA LEU A 39 3.11 -8.96 4.68
C LEU A 39 3.66 -9.92 3.62
N GLU A 40 4.26 -11.00 4.10
CA GLU A 40 4.72 -12.11 3.26
C GLU A 40 3.52 -12.83 2.61
N LEU A 41 3.69 -13.36 1.39
CA LEU A 41 2.61 -14.09 0.71
C LEU A 41 2.04 -15.24 1.56
N SER A 42 2.84 -15.85 2.43
CA SER A 42 2.39 -16.93 3.31
C SER A 42 1.44 -16.48 4.42
N ASP A 43 1.42 -15.18 4.75
CA ASP A 43 0.56 -14.59 5.77
C ASP A 43 -0.62 -13.83 5.14
N ALA A 44 -0.69 -13.79 3.80
CA ALA A 44 -1.70 -13.08 3.05
C ALA A 44 -3.09 -13.73 3.19
N GLN A 45 -4.12 -12.90 3.00
CA GLN A 45 -5.50 -13.36 2.90
C GLN A 45 -5.85 -13.65 1.45
N SER A 46 -6.52 -14.78 1.20
CA SER A 46 -7.14 -15.06 -0.09
C SER A 46 -8.40 -14.20 -0.29
N TYR A 47 -8.50 -13.55 -1.44
CA TYR A 47 -9.67 -12.80 -1.87
C TYR A 47 -9.93 -13.09 -3.36
N GLY A 48 -10.93 -13.93 -3.63
CA GLY A 48 -11.11 -14.50 -4.97
C GLY A 48 -9.86 -15.27 -5.40
N ASP A 49 -9.32 -14.90 -6.56
CA ASP A 49 -8.11 -15.50 -7.14
C ASP A 49 -6.80 -14.83 -6.67
N ALA A 50 -6.87 -13.80 -5.83
CA ALA A 50 -5.71 -13.02 -5.38
C ALA A 50 -5.34 -13.33 -3.92
N LEU A 51 -4.06 -13.13 -3.60
CA LEU A 51 -3.57 -12.93 -2.24
C LEU A 51 -3.41 -11.43 -1.99
N THR A 52 -3.99 -10.97 -0.87
CA THR A 52 -3.99 -9.55 -0.47
C THR A 52 -3.73 -9.37 1.01
N HIS A 53 -3.43 -8.13 1.40
CA HIS A 53 -3.30 -7.74 2.79
C HIS A 53 -4.69 -7.49 3.41
N PRO A 54 -5.03 -8.07 4.59
CA PRO A 54 -6.36 -7.96 5.17
C PRO A 54 -6.69 -6.57 5.71
N GLY A 55 -5.68 -5.78 6.08
CA GLY A 55 -5.85 -4.40 6.53
C GLY A 55 -6.21 -3.42 5.41
N GLY A 56 -6.88 -2.32 5.79
CA GLY A 56 -7.31 -1.24 4.91
C GLY A 56 -6.49 0.05 5.09
N HIS A 57 -6.52 0.90 4.06
CA HIS A 57 -5.87 2.20 4.07
C HIS A 57 -6.43 3.14 5.16
N TYR A 58 -7.76 3.17 5.33
CA TYR A 58 -8.44 4.02 6.31
C TYR A 58 -8.00 3.70 7.74
N ASP A 59 -8.13 2.43 8.17
CA ASP A 59 -7.80 2.00 9.54
C ASP A 59 -6.33 2.29 9.89
N PHE A 60 -5.43 2.06 8.93
CA PHE A 60 -4.01 2.36 9.13
C PHE A 60 -3.77 3.87 9.29
N TRP A 61 -4.43 4.70 8.48
CA TRP A 61 -4.27 6.15 8.53
C TRP A 61 -4.78 6.72 9.86
N GLU A 62 -5.96 6.30 10.30
CA GLU A 62 -6.53 6.73 11.58
C GLU A 62 -5.67 6.27 12.77
N ALA A 63 -5.16 5.03 12.73
CA ALA A 63 -4.21 4.55 13.72
C ALA A 63 -2.90 5.36 13.71
N MET A 64 -2.41 5.77 12.54
CA MET A 64 -1.25 6.67 12.42
C MET A 64 -1.54 8.04 13.05
N ARG A 65 -2.70 8.64 12.75
CA ARG A 65 -3.10 9.94 13.32
C ARG A 65 -3.20 9.88 14.84
N ALA A 66 -3.80 8.83 15.38
CA ALA A 66 -3.92 8.62 16.83
C ALA A 66 -2.56 8.52 17.55
N ARG A 67 -1.53 7.99 16.88
CA ARG A 67 -0.16 7.93 17.43
C ARG A 67 0.56 9.28 17.39
N GLY A 68 0.09 10.22 16.57
CA GLY A 68 0.49 11.62 16.58
C GLY A 68 1.91 11.91 16.05
N PRO A 69 2.39 13.14 16.24
CA PRO A 69 3.55 13.67 15.54
C PRO A 69 4.88 13.00 15.93
N ALA A 70 4.98 12.43 17.14
CA ALA A 70 6.16 11.69 17.56
C ALA A 70 6.39 10.44 16.68
N TRP A 71 5.31 9.73 16.33
CA TRP A 71 5.37 8.54 15.50
C TRP A 71 5.84 8.84 14.06
N LEU A 72 5.37 9.96 13.50
CA LEU A 72 5.81 10.46 12.18
C LEU A 72 7.27 10.90 12.19
N ARG A 73 7.72 11.62 13.24
CA ARG A 73 9.12 12.04 13.38
C ARG A 73 10.08 10.86 13.42
N ALA A 74 9.73 9.80 14.14
CA ALA A 74 10.53 8.56 14.18
C ALA A 74 10.70 7.90 12.81
N ARG A 75 9.76 8.14 11.88
CA ARG A 75 9.78 7.64 10.49
C ARG A 75 10.25 8.68 9.48
N LYS A 76 10.72 9.85 9.93
CA LYS A 76 11.15 10.96 9.10
C LYS A 76 10.05 11.48 8.14
N LEU A 77 8.78 11.32 8.51
CA LEU A 77 7.63 11.78 7.75
C LEU A 77 7.22 13.20 8.14
N SER A 78 6.59 13.92 7.21
CA SER A 78 6.06 15.27 7.45
C SER A 78 4.93 15.28 8.47
N GLY A 79 4.82 16.35 9.26
CA GLY A 79 3.68 16.53 10.16
C GLY A 79 2.36 16.85 9.44
N THR A 80 2.41 17.26 8.17
CA THR A 80 1.24 17.58 7.34
C THR A 80 0.30 16.39 7.14
N LEU A 81 0.79 15.16 7.33
CA LEU A 81 -0.03 13.95 7.28
C LEU A 81 -1.13 13.95 8.36
N LEU A 82 -0.94 14.61 9.51
CA LEU A 82 -1.94 14.63 10.59
C LEU A 82 -3.15 15.50 10.29
N SER A 83 -3.02 16.43 9.35
CA SER A 83 -4.03 17.40 8.94
C SER A 83 -4.55 17.15 7.51
N SER A 84 -4.34 15.94 6.98
CA SER A 84 -4.82 15.53 5.65
C SER A 84 -5.53 14.19 5.74
N GLU A 85 -6.36 13.93 4.76
CA GLU A 85 -7.06 12.67 4.60
C GLU A 85 -6.20 11.67 3.83
N TYR A 86 -6.50 10.38 4.02
CA TYR A 86 -5.72 9.31 3.42
C TYR A 86 -5.91 9.22 1.90
N GLU A 87 -6.97 9.81 1.34
CA GLU A 87 -7.19 9.99 -0.10
C GLU A 87 -6.36 11.13 -0.71
N ASP A 88 -5.91 12.10 0.08
CA ASP A 88 -5.19 13.27 -0.44
C ASP A 88 -3.86 12.87 -1.10
N TRP A 89 -3.27 11.77 -0.62
CA TRP A 89 -1.95 11.30 -1.01
C TRP A 89 -1.99 10.19 -2.06
N PRO A 90 -1.07 10.18 -3.04
CA PRO A 90 -0.93 9.09 -3.99
C PRO A 90 -0.81 7.76 -3.26
N ARG A 91 -1.69 6.82 -3.56
CA ARG A 91 -1.80 5.54 -2.84
C ARG A 91 -2.04 4.38 -3.77
N GLY A 92 -1.82 3.18 -3.26
CA GLY A 92 -2.09 1.96 -4.01
C GLY A 92 -2.04 0.71 -3.14
N ARG A 93 -2.18 -0.44 -3.81
CA ARG A 93 -2.14 -1.78 -3.22
C ARG A 93 -1.43 -2.73 -4.16
N VAL A 94 -0.59 -3.58 -3.58
CA VAL A 94 0.06 -4.69 -4.27
C VAL A 94 -0.66 -5.98 -3.86
N ASN A 95 -1.13 -6.72 -4.86
CA ASN A 95 -1.71 -8.04 -4.72
C ASN A 95 -0.87 -9.05 -5.50
N PHE A 96 -1.06 -10.33 -5.22
CA PHE A 96 -0.42 -11.42 -5.95
C PHE A 96 -1.45 -12.40 -6.48
N PHE A 97 -1.27 -12.88 -7.70
CA PHE A 97 -2.15 -13.85 -8.35
C PHE A 97 -1.40 -15.17 -8.52
N PRO A 98 -1.63 -16.18 -7.66
CA PRO A 98 -0.89 -17.44 -7.70
C PRO A 98 -1.04 -18.19 -9.02
N LYS A 99 -2.21 -18.11 -9.66
CA LYS A 99 -2.49 -18.80 -10.94
C LYS A 99 -1.58 -18.32 -12.08
N THR A 100 -1.25 -17.03 -12.12
CA THR A 100 -0.41 -16.43 -13.17
C THR A 100 1.01 -16.14 -12.68
N ASN A 101 1.28 -16.32 -11.39
CA ASN A 101 2.54 -15.99 -10.73
C ASN A 101 2.95 -14.52 -10.94
N ARG A 102 1.98 -13.60 -10.87
CA ARG A 102 2.19 -12.17 -11.12
C ARG A 102 1.75 -11.30 -9.96
N PHE A 103 2.49 -10.22 -9.75
CA PHE A 103 2.04 -9.14 -8.87
C PHE A 103 1.18 -8.15 -9.66
N LEU A 104 0.17 -7.60 -9.00
CA LEU A 104 -0.67 -6.52 -9.53
C LEU A 104 -0.54 -5.31 -8.62
N LEU A 105 -0.07 -4.21 -9.19
CA LEU A 105 -0.05 -2.88 -8.56
C LEU A 105 -1.28 -2.10 -9.02
N LEU A 106 -2.27 -1.96 -8.14
CA LEU A 106 -3.39 -1.04 -8.32
C LEU A 106 -3.00 0.30 -7.67
N ALA A 107 -2.91 1.38 -8.43
CA ALA A 107 -2.38 2.64 -7.90
C ALA A 107 -2.92 3.90 -8.56
N ASP A 108 -2.86 4.99 -7.80
CA ASP A 108 -3.04 6.35 -8.29
C ASP A 108 -2.07 6.67 -9.46
N GLN A 109 -2.54 7.39 -10.48
CA GLN A 109 -1.75 7.85 -11.63
C GLN A 109 -0.47 8.61 -11.21
N ARG A 110 -0.51 9.33 -10.08
CA ARG A 110 0.63 10.07 -9.50
C ARG A 110 1.79 9.13 -9.11
N ILE A 111 1.58 7.81 -9.02
CA ILE A 111 2.60 6.79 -8.74
C ILE A 111 3.44 6.44 -9.98
N MET A 112 2.98 6.74 -11.19
CA MET A 112 3.55 6.21 -12.44
C MET A 112 4.97 6.74 -12.80
N MET A 113 5.57 7.56 -11.95
CA MET A 113 6.96 7.98 -12.08
C MET A 113 7.91 6.82 -11.74
N ARG A 114 8.98 6.65 -12.52
CA ARG A 114 9.96 5.55 -12.32
C ARG A 114 10.52 5.50 -10.90
N SER A 115 10.82 6.65 -10.30
CA SER A 115 11.32 6.73 -8.92
C SER A 115 10.32 6.18 -7.91
N ARG A 116 9.04 6.57 -8.03
CA ARG A 116 7.94 6.12 -7.14
C ARG A 116 7.64 4.63 -7.32
N ILE A 117 7.61 4.15 -8.56
CA ILE A 117 7.53 2.70 -8.84
C ILE A 117 8.71 1.97 -8.18
N GLY A 118 9.92 2.53 -8.26
CA GLY A 118 11.10 1.98 -7.59
C GLY A 118 10.93 1.88 -6.07
N MET A 119 10.35 2.89 -5.43
CA MET A 119 10.05 2.88 -3.98
C MET A 119 9.05 1.77 -3.62
N VAL A 120 8.00 1.59 -4.42
CA VAL A 120 7.02 0.50 -4.24
C VAL A 120 7.72 -0.85 -4.41
N ARG A 121 8.46 -1.05 -5.50
CA ARG A 121 9.20 -2.29 -5.74
C ARG A 121 10.15 -2.65 -4.61
N PHE A 122 10.83 -1.66 -4.04
CA PHE A 122 11.72 -1.84 -2.89
C PHE A 122 10.94 -2.23 -1.62
N MET A 123 9.89 -1.49 -1.25
CA MET A 123 9.10 -1.77 -0.05
C MET A 123 8.43 -3.15 -0.07
N PHE A 124 8.02 -3.60 -1.25
CA PHE A 124 7.31 -4.87 -1.44
C PHE A 124 8.22 -6.03 -1.85
N GLU A 125 9.54 -5.80 -1.90
CA GLU A 125 10.55 -6.82 -2.24
C GLU A 125 10.27 -7.52 -3.58
N LEU A 126 9.81 -6.75 -4.58
CA LEU A 126 9.34 -7.29 -5.87
C LEU A 126 10.47 -7.69 -6.84
N GLY A 127 11.74 -7.56 -6.45
CA GLY A 127 12.90 -8.06 -7.21
C GLY A 127 12.84 -7.77 -8.72
N GLU A 128 12.98 -8.78 -9.56
CA GLU A 128 12.75 -8.68 -11.02
C GLU A 128 11.39 -9.26 -11.44
N HIS A 129 10.46 -9.46 -10.50
CA HIS A 129 9.15 -10.04 -10.79
C HIS A 129 8.37 -9.17 -11.78
N GLU A 130 7.60 -9.82 -12.65
CA GLU A 130 6.65 -9.11 -13.49
C GLU A 130 5.54 -8.51 -12.61
N VAL A 131 5.31 -7.21 -12.80
CA VAL A 131 4.28 -6.45 -12.09
C VAL A 131 3.36 -5.84 -13.13
N ASP A 132 2.12 -6.32 -13.16
CA ASP A 132 1.06 -5.67 -13.92
C ASP A 132 0.66 -4.39 -13.16
N ILE A 133 0.52 -3.27 -13.87
CA ILE A 133 0.20 -1.96 -13.25
C ILE A 133 -1.14 -1.48 -13.78
N ASP A 134 -2.09 -1.28 -12.87
CA ASP A 134 -3.40 -0.70 -13.16
C ASP A 134 -3.57 0.66 -12.48
N ARG A 135 -4.12 1.61 -13.24
CA ARG A 135 -4.40 2.99 -12.82
C ARG A 135 -5.81 3.10 -12.26
N ASP A 136 -6.08 2.25 -11.29
CA ASP A 136 -7.40 2.06 -10.70
C ASP A 136 -7.98 3.39 -10.21
N GLY A 137 -9.16 3.71 -10.74
CA GLY A 137 -9.90 4.94 -10.43
C GLY A 137 -10.25 5.08 -8.96
N HIS A 138 -10.35 3.98 -8.21
CA HIS A 138 -10.58 3.95 -6.76
C HIS A 138 -9.49 4.67 -5.96
N TYR A 139 -8.27 4.73 -6.49
CA TYR A 139 -7.14 5.39 -5.83
C TYR A 139 -6.98 6.86 -6.22
N ARG A 140 -7.82 7.40 -7.11
CA ARG A 140 -7.81 8.83 -7.40
C ARG A 140 -8.47 9.59 -6.24
N PRO A 141 -7.93 10.75 -5.83
CA PRO A 141 -8.64 11.63 -4.93
C PRO A 141 -9.98 12.01 -5.55
N VAL A 142 -11.02 12.08 -4.73
CA VAL A 142 -12.27 12.73 -5.13
C VAL A 142 -11.94 14.20 -5.41
N PRO A 143 -12.34 14.79 -6.55
CA PRO A 143 -12.08 16.20 -6.80
C PRO A 143 -12.66 17.04 -5.66
N SER A 144 -11.81 17.78 -4.96
CA SER A 144 -12.20 18.77 -3.97
C SER A 144 -12.86 19.96 -4.69
N GLY A 145 -14.12 19.79 -5.07
CA GLY A 145 -14.87 20.76 -5.86
C GLY A 145 -16.39 20.60 -5.89
N ILE A 146 -16.98 19.64 -5.17
CA ILE A 146 -18.45 19.56 -4.99
C ILE A 146 -18.75 19.25 -3.53
N SER A 147 -18.47 20.20 -2.65
CA SER A 147 -19.07 20.25 -1.31
C SER A 147 -19.15 21.69 -0.83
N THR A 148 -20.03 22.46 -1.45
CA THR A 148 -20.74 23.57 -0.78
C THR A 148 -22.00 23.91 -1.58
N MET A 149 -23.05 23.14 -1.32
CA MET A 149 -24.44 23.61 -1.37
C MET A 149 -25.26 22.67 -0.49
N ARG A 150 -25.27 22.93 0.82
CA ARG A 150 -26.45 22.87 1.69
C ARG A 150 -26.24 23.82 2.85
#